data_AF-A0A1V5ZKY7-F1
#
_entry.id   AF-A0A1V5ZKY7-F1
#
_cell.length_a   1.000
_cell.length_b   1.000
_cell.length_c   1.000
_cell.angle_alpha   90.00
_cell.angle_beta   90.00
_cell.angle_gamma   90.00
#
_symmetry.space_group_name_H-M   'P 1'
#
loop_
_entity.id
_entity.type
_entity.pdbx_description
1 polymer ?
#
loop_
_entity_poly.entity_id
_entity_poly.type
_entity_poly.pdbx_seq_one_letter_code
_entity_poly.pdbx_strand_id
1 'polypeptide(L)'
;MKLARRFNHKAVLDPPANHQDMLNGLHANTQFPKFIALARQYELAGDTWAGEASRFFWETVVRHHSYVTGGNSDHEHFGPPDQLSERLSDQTTESCNTYNMLKLTRRLFMQAPAPEYAEFYERALFNHILGSQDPDTGRVMYYVPLRSGLEKTYQTLDETFSCCVGTGMENHTQYGSSIYFQGDDALYINLFIASELSWPEKGITLTQETRYPEEDTSRIRFACAKPVRLTVYLRYPAWASNGVGLKLNEAAKIVTAAPGSYIPLDREWKDGDVLSVSYPMTLRTETMPDNANRLAFFYGPVLLSGALGKEERAPADMPVLIANEKPVEQCLEPVPGETLTFRTSGIGYPEDLTLSPFYRMHHQRHIVYWDLFTREQWETRQAAYRAEQERLRRLEARTLDFLQPGEMQPERDHNFEGVNSRNGAHLDRKWRDAADGGWFAFTMKVSSDKPMELVVTYWGSDAGPRTFDILVDGTVIATQQLDNPSPGNFWDVAYPVPPKLTQGKDKVRVTFQAHPGNMAGGIFGLRTAVPE
;
A
#
# COMPACT_ATOMS: atom_id res chain seq x y z
N MET A 1 -21.07 -27.11 10.02
CA MET A 1 -20.99 -26.85 8.57
C MET A 1 -22.26 -26.20 7.97
N LYS A 2 -23.47 -26.78 8.11
CA LYS A 2 -24.71 -26.20 7.53
C LYS A 2 -24.95 -24.72 7.87
N LEU A 3 -24.71 -24.32 9.12
CA LEU A 3 -24.86 -22.92 9.55
C LEU A 3 -23.86 -22.01 8.83
N ALA A 4 -22.57 -22.36 8.82
CA ALA A 4 -21.53 -21.56 8.16
C ALA A 4 -21.87 -21.26 6.68
N ARG A 5 -22.34 -22.27 5.93
CA ARG A 5 -22.74 -22.09 4.53
C ARG A 5 -23.91 -21.12 4.33
N ARG A 6 -24.79 -20.93 5.33
CA ARG A 6 -25.85 -19.90 5.27
C ARG A 6 -25.31 -18.48 5.39
N PHE A 7 -24.11 -18.31 5.95
CA PHE A 7 -23.42 -17.02 6.06
C PHE A 7 -22.51 -16.73 4.86
N ASN A 8 -22.45 -17.61 3.85
CA ASN A 8 -21.69 -17.35 2.62
C ASN A 8 -22.38 -16.22 1.84
N HIS A 9 -21.71 -15.07 1.75
CA HIS A 9 -22.15 -13.92 0.97
C HIS A 9 -21.92 -14.18 -0.53
N LYS A 10 -22.83 -14.92 -1.16
CA LYS A 10 -22.70 -15.43 -2.54
C LYS A 10 -22.34 -14.38 -3.60
N ALA A 11 -22.92 -13.18 -3.53
CA ALA A 11 -22.61 -12.10 -4.48
C ALA A 11 -21.12 -11.73 -4.53
N VAL A 12 -20.37 -11.94 -3.44
CA VAL A 12 -18.92 -11.71 -3.35
C VAL A 12 -18.12 -12.99 -3.62
N LEU A 13 -18.64 -14.15 -3.21
CA LEU A 13 -17.88 -15.41 -3.22
C LEU A 13 -18.02 -16.20 -4.52
N ASP A 14 -19.16 -16.09 -5.20
CA ASP A 14 -19.41 -16.79 -6.46
C ASP A 14 -18.49 -16.30 -7.60
N PRO A 15 -18.18 -15.00 -7.78
CA PRO A 15 -17.29 -14.58 -8.85
C PRO A 15 -15.86 -15.16 -8.74
N PRO A 16 -15.15 -15.09 -7.59
CA PRO A 16 -13.84 -15.72 -7.43
C PRO A 16 -13.86 -17.24 -7.60
N ALA A 17 -14.95 -17.91 -7.20
CA ALA A 17 -15.13 -19.34 -7.45
C ALA A 17 -15.26 -19.68 -8.94
N ASN A 18 -15.70 -18.72 -9.76
CA ASN A 18 -15.74 -18.81 -11.22
C ASN A 18 -14.53 -18.09 -11.87
N HIS A 19 -13.47 -17.83 -11.11
CA HIS A 19 -12.23 -17.19 -11.56
C HIS A 19 -12.45 -15.79 -12.16
N GLN A 20 -13.35 -15.02 -11.54
CA GLN A 20 -13.63 -13.62 -11.91
C GLN A 20 -13.18 -12.67 -10.80
N ASP A 21 -12.34 -11.71 -11.15
CA ASP A 21 -12.03 -10.57 -10.29
C ASP A 21 -13.15 -9.52 -10.40
N MET A 22 -13.94 -9.40 -9.33
CA MET A 22 -14.99 -8.39 -9.16
C MET A 22 -14.73 -7.56 -7.89
N LEU A 23 -13.46 -7.36 -7.54
CA LEU A 23 -13.06 -6.69 -6.29
C LEU A 23 -13.11 -5.16 -6.39
N ASN A 24 -12.92 -4.58 -7.57
CA ASN A 24 -12.85 -3.13 -7.76
C ASN A 24 -14.03 -2.40 -7.10
N GLY A 25 -13.72 -1.40 -6.28
CA GLY A 25 -14.69 -0.59 -5.53
C GLY A 25 -15.26 -1.26 -4.29
N LEU A 26 -14.96 -2.53 -4.00
CA LEU A 26 -15.33 -3.16 -2.74
C LEU A 26 -14.39 -2.73 -1.62
N HIS A 27 -14.94 -2.51 -0.42
CA HIS A 27 -14.14 -2.35 0.79
C HIS A 27 -13.34 -3.64 1.05
N ALA A 28 -12.02 -3.53 1.03
CA ALA A 28 -11.10 -4.65 1.01
C ALA A 28 -11.17 -5.51 2.28
N ASN A 29 -11.04 -4.89 3.46
CA ASN A 29 -11.00 -5.62 4.73
C ASN A 29 -12.26 -6.48 4.99
N THR A 30 -13.41 -6.03 4.50
CA THR A 30 -14.67 -6.78 4.59
C THR A 30 -14.63 -8.11 3.82
N GLN A 31 -13.76 -8.25 2.81
CA GLN A 31 -13.71 -9.44 1.96
C GLN A 31 -12.80 -10.53 2.52
N PHE A 32 -11.63 -10.20 3.07
CA PHE A 32 -10.65 -11.22 3.51
C PHE A 32 -11.22 -12.23 4.51
N PRO A 33 -11.97 -11.85 5.57
CA PRO A 33 -12.53 -12.81 6.52
C PRO A 33 -13.45 -13.85 5.86
N LYS A 34 -14.15 -13.46 4.77
CA LYS A 34 -15.03 -14.38 4.03
C LYS A 34 -14.22 -15.45 3.30
N PHE A 35 -13.10 -15.08 2.68
CA PHE A 35 -12.21 -16.04 2.00
C PHE A 35 -11.35 -16.86 2.97
N ILE A 36 -11.01 -16.31 4.14
CA ILE A 36 -10.44 -17.10 5.26
C ILE A 36 -11.45 -18.16 5.72
N ALA A 37 -12.74 -17.81 5.81
CA ALA A 37 -13.78 -18.75 6.18
C ALA A 37 -13.97 -19.83 5.10
N LEU A 38 -13.87 -19.51 3.81
CA LEU A 38 -13.91 -20.49 2.73
C LEU A 38 -12.72 -21.46 2.77
N ALA A 39 -11.51 -20.96 3.04
CA ALA A 39 -10.33 -21.79 3.23
C ALA A 39 -10.56 -22.77 4.40
N ARG A 40 -11.17 -22.30 5.50
CA ARG A 40 -11.54 -23.17 6.63
C ARG A 40 -12.65 -24.17 6.28
N GLN A 41 -13.60 -23.83 5.40
CA GLN A 41 -14.62 -24.77 4.93
C GLN A 41 -14.00 -25.91 4.11
N TYR A 42 -13.03 -25.59 3.25
CA TYR A 42 -12.26 -26.59 2.51
C TYR A 42 -11.50 -27.53 3.47
N GLU A 43 -10.76 -26.99 4.44
CA GLU A 43 -10.03 -27.79 5.45
C GLU A 43 -10.93 -28.77 6.21
N LEU A 44 -12.17 -28.38 6.52
CA LEU A 44 -13.07 -29.17 7.37
C LEU A 44 -13.95 -30.16 6.62
N ALA A 45 -14.23 -29.92 5.33
CA ALA A 45 -15.23 -30.68 4.59
C ALA A 45 -14.82 -31.03 3.15
N GLY A 46 -13.61 -30.69 2.71
CA GLY A 46 -13.16 -30.93 1.33
C GLY A 46 -13.98 -30.19 0.28
N ASP A 47 -14.55 -29.03 0.64
CA ASP A 47 -15.42 -28.23 -0.23
C ASP A 47 -14.60 -27.54 -1.32
N THR A 48 -14.44 -28.18 -2.48
CA THR A 48 -13.54 -27.73 -3.55
C THR A 48 -13.88 -26.35 -4.09
N TRP A 49 -15.18 -26.02 -4.19
CA TRP A 49 -15.64 -24.68 -4.56
C TRP A 49 -15.09 -23.61 -3.61
N ALA A 50 -15.13 -23.89 -2.30
CA ALA A 50 -14.60 -22.97 -1.30
C ALA A 50 -13.08 -22.84 -1.38
N GLY A 51 -12.37 -23.96 -1.59
CA GLY A 51 -10.91 -23.98 -1.73
C GLY A 51 -10.43 -23.22 -2.97
N GLU A 52 -11.07 -23.42 -4.12
CA GLU A 52 -10.78 -22.73 -5.37
C GLU A 52 -11.01 -21.22 -5.26
N ALA A 53 -12.16 -20.81 -4.71
CA ALA A 53 -12.47 -19.41 -4.48
C ALA A 53 -11.44 -18.72 -3.57
N SER A 54 -11.04 -19.35 -2.47
CA SER A 54 -10.01 -18.81 -1.56
C SER A 54 -8.65 -18.67 -2.22
N ARG A 55 -8.23 -19.66 -3.02
CA ARG A 55 -6.95 -19.64 -3.73
C ARG A 55 -6.94 -18.58 -4.82
N PHE A 56 -7.98 -18.53 -5.65
CA PHE A 56 -8.10 -17.51 -6.71
C PHE A 56 -8.13 -16.10 -6.13
N PHE A 57 -8.88 -15.88 -5.05
CA PHE A 57 -8.92 -14.59 -4.37
C PHE A 57 -7.55 -14.18 -3.84
N TRP A 58 -6.83 -15.08 -3.16
CA TRP A 58 -5.48 -14.79 -2.67
C TRP A 58 -4.53 -14.44 -3.82
N GLU A 59 -4.52 -15.25 -4.87
CA GLU A 59 -3.66 -15.04 -6.03
C GLU A 59 -3.95 -13.69 -6.71
N THR A 60 -5.23 -13.39 -6.91
CA THR A 60 -5.68 -12.13 -7.51
C THR A 60 -5.22 -10.93 -6.70
N VAL A 61 -5.42 -10.95 -5.38
CA VAL A 61 -5.01 -9.83 -4.52
C VAL A 61 -3.49 -9.67 -4.53
N VAL A 62 -2.74 -10.75 -4.33
CA VAL A 62 -1.27 -10.70 -4.25
C VAL A 62 -0.65 -10.21 -5.56
N ARG A 63 -1.17 -10.64 -6.71
CA ARG A 63 -0.58 -10.34 -8.02
C ARG A 63 -1.01 -9.00 -8.59
N HIS A 64 -2.26 -8.58 -8.34
CA HIS A 64 -2.88 -7.47 -9.08
C HIS A 64 -3.33 -6.29 -8.20
N HIS A 65 -3.41 -6.47 -6.88
CA HIS A 65 -3.92 -5.43 -5.97
C HIS A 65 -2.95 -5.06 -4.83
N SER A 66 -1.79 -5.70 -4.75
CA SER A 66 -0.81 -5.48 -3.70
C SER A 66 0.35 -4.59 -4.15
N TYR A 67 0.75 -3.67 -3.25
CA TYR A 67 1.95 -2.86 -3.37
C TYR A 67 3.20 -3.66 -2.94
N VAL A 68 4.39 -3.08 -3.13
CA VAL A 68 5.69 -3.72 -2.83
C VAL A 68 5.86 -4.13 -1.36
N THR A 69 5.13 -3.51 -0.43
CA THR A 69 5.10 -3.93 0.98
C THR A 69 4.32 -5.22 1.22
N GLY A 70 3.51 -5.67 0.25
CA GLY A 70 2.52 -6.74 0.40
C GLY A 70 1.12 -6.23 0.82
N GLY A 71 1.01 -4.97 1.27
CA GLY A 71 -0.27 -4.33 1.58
C GLY A 71 -1.07 -4.01 0.33
N ASN A 72 -2.37 -3.73 0.48
CA ASN A 72 -3.30 -3.46 -0.62
C ASN A 72 -4.37 -2.44 -0.20
N SER A 73 -5.17 -2.01 -1.18
CA SER A 73 -6.23 -1.00 -1.05
C SER A 73 -5.73 0.43 -0.85
N ASP A 74 -6.61 1.35 -1.16
CA ASP A 74 -6.46 2.77 -0.86
C ASP A 74 -7.82 3.30 -0.39
N HIS A 75 -7.83 4.10 0.68
CA HIS A 75 -9.06 4.46 1.40
C HIS A 75 -9.90 3.24 1.78
N GLU A 76 -9.25 2.13 2.18
CA GLU A 76 -9.88 0.84 2.55
C GLU A 76 -10.55 0.06 1.39
N HIS A 77 -10.49 0.56 0.15
CA HIS A 77 -11.18 -0.04 -0.99
C HIS A 77 -10.19 -0.53 -2.05
N PHE A 78 -10.55 -1.64 -2.70
CA PHE A 78 -9.85 -2.10 -3.89
C PHE A 78 -10.05 -1.11 -5.03
N GLY A 79 -8.98 -0.87 -5.80
CA GLY A 79 -9.05 -0.20 -7.09
C GLY A 79 -9.21 -1.20 -8.24
N PRO A 80 -9.10 -0.72 -9.49
CA PRO A 80 -8.91 -1.60 -10.63
C PRO A 80 -7.61 -2.42 -10.47
N PRO A 81 -7.58 -3.68 -10.94
CA PRO A 81 -6.36 -4.49 -10.92
C PRO A 81 -5.26 -3.81 -11.74
N ASP A 82 -4.02 -3.94 -11.28
CA ASP A 82 -2.80 -3.44 -11.92
C ASP A 82 -2.73 -1.90 -12.07
N GLN A 83 -3.66 -1.13 -11.50
CA GLN A 83 -3.66 0.34 -11.52
C GLN A 83 -3.39 0.87 -10.11
N LEU A 84 -2.12 0.89 -9.70
CA LEU A 84 -1.71 1.20 -8.33
C LEU A 84 -0.97 2.54 -8.20
N SER A 85 -0.35 3.02 -9.27
CA SER A 85 0.59 4.15 -9.23
C SER A 85 -0.07 5.48 -8.87
N GLU A 86 -1.28 5.73 -9.35
CA GLU A 86 -2.08 6.94 -9.07
C GLU A 86 -2.93 6.81 -7.80
N ARG A 87 -2.90 5.64 -7.14
CA ARG A 87 -3.64 5.34 -5.90
C ARG A 87 -2.76 5.42 -4.65
N LEU A 88 -1.60 6.08 -4.75
CA LEU A 88 -0.74 6.36 -3.61
C LEU A 88 -1.26 7.61 -2.87
N SER A 89 -1.68 7.43 -1.63
CA SER A 89 -2.22 8.46 -0.73
C SER A 89 -1.70 8.27 0.70
N ASP A 90 -2.19 9.09 1.63
CA ASP A 90 -2.01 8.93 3.08
C ASP A 90 -2.87 7.83 3.70
N GLN A 91 -3.83 7.29 2.94
CA GLN A 91 -4.74 6.23 3.33
C GLN A 91 -4.49 4.92 2.55
N THR A 92 -3.31 4.79 1.97
CA THR A 92 -2.91 3.58 1.25
C THR A 92 -2.48 2.48 2.21
N THR A 93 -2.93 1.26 1.92
CA THR A 93 -2.65 0.04 2.67
C THR A 93 -3.10 0.06 4.13
N GLU A 94 -4.38 -0.25 4.36
CA GLU A 94 -4.92 -0.56 5.69
C GLU A 94 -4.24 -1.80 6.30
N SER A 95 -3.77 -1.69 7.54
CA SER A 95 -2.99 -2.74 8.22
C SER A 95 -3.78 -4.04 8.44
N CYS A 96 -5.10 -3.96 8.67
CA CYS A 96 -5.97 -5.12 8.79
C CYS A 96 -5.95 -6.01 7.55
N ASN A 97 -5.82 -5.42 6.35
CA ASN A 97 -5.83 -6.15 5.09
C ASN A 97 -4.65 -7.10 5.03
N THR A 98 -3.46 -6.59 5.34
CA THR A 98 -2.22 -7.36 5.36
C THR A 98 -2.28 -8.46 6.41
N TYR A 99 -2.76 -8.15 7.62
CA TYR A 99 -2.96 -9.15 8.67
C TYR A 99 -3.88 -10.30 8.23
N ASN A 100 -5.03 -9.99 7.62
CA ASN A 100 -5.94 -11.01 7.14
C ASN A 100 -5.38 -11.77 5.93
N MET A 101 -4.63 -11.11 5.05
CA MET A 101 -3.91 -11.77 3.96
C MET A 101 -2.87 -12.77 4.50
N LEU A 102 -2.12 -12.43 5.55
CA LEU A 102 -1.19 -13.36 6.21
C LEU A 102 -1.95 -14.56 6.83
N LYS A 103 -3.10 -14.33 7.47
CA LYS A 103 -3.97 -15.41 7.97
C LYS A 103 -4.44 -16.35 6.86
N LEU A 104 -4.89 -15.81 5.72
CA LEU A 104 -5.29 -16.61 4.56
C LEU A 104 -4.09 -17.38 3.97
N THR A 105 -2.96 -16.70 3.79
CA THR A 105 -1.69 -17.26 3.27
C THR A 105 -1.26 -18.47 4.09
N ARG A 106 -1.29 -18.37 5.42
CA ARG A 106 -0.95 -19.48 6.33
C ARG A 106 -1.86 -20.70 6.12
N ARG A 107 -3.16 -20.48 5.91
CA ARG A 107 -4.12 -21.55 5.64
C ARG A 107 -3.87 -22.23 4.31
N LEU A 108 -3.69 -21.44 3.25
CA LEU A 108 -3.42 -21.97 1.92
C LEU A 108 -2.10 -22.75 1.89
N PHE A 109 -1.07 -22.26 2.60
CA PHE A 109 0.17 -23.02 2.79
C PHE A 109 -0.06 -24.37 3.47
N MET A 110 -0.84 -24.42 4.56
CA MET A 110 -1.16 -25.69 5.23
C MET A 110 -1.94 -26.68 4.35
N GLN A 111 -2.74 -26.18 3.40
CA GLN A 111 -3.52 -27.00 2.48
C GLN A 111 -2.69 -27.55 1.32
N ALA A 112 -1.81 -26.72 0.78
CA ALA A 112 -0.91 -27.06 -0.32
C ALA A 112 0.38 -26.24 -0.18
N PRO A 113 1.40 -26.79 0.52
CA PRO A 113 2.66 -26.09 0.74
C PRO A 113 3.32 -25.69 -0.58
N ALA A 114 3.44 -24.39 -0.80
CA ALA A 114 4.02 -23.82 -2.01
C ALA A 114 4.86 -22.58 -1.65
N PRO A 115 6.02 -22.38 -2.30
CA PRO A 115 6.99 -21.34 -1.93
C PRO A 115 6.39 -19.94 -2.01
N GLU A 116 5.51 -19.65 -2.97
CA GLU A 116 4.87 -18.35 -3.18
C GLU A 116 4.10 -17.84 -1.95
N TYR A 117 3.51 -18.73 -1.16
CA TYR A 117 2.86 -18.35 0.09
C TYR A 117 3.89 -17.88 1.11
N ALA A 118 5.02 -18.58 1.22
CA ALA A 118 6.09 -18.18 2.14
C ALA A 118 6.80 -16.89 1.66
N GLU A 119 6.97 -16.70 0.35
CA GLU A 119 7.48 -15.45 -0.24
C GLU A 119 6.59 -14.25 0.10
N PHE A 120 5.28 -14.38 -0.11
CA PHE A 120 4.34 -13.32 0.24
C PHE A 120 4.31 -13.08 1.75
N TYR A 121 4.35 -14.15 2.55
CA TYR A 121 4.37 -14.03 4.01
C TYR A 121 5.60 -13.26 4.49
N GLU A 122 6.80 -13.59 4.00
CA GLU A 122 8.04 -12.85 4.31
C GLU A 122 7.91 -11.37 3.93
N ARG A 123 7.50 -11.10 2.68
CA ARG A 123 7.36 -9.72 2.17
C ARG A 123 6.43 -8.90 3.05
N ALA A 124 5.22 -9.38 3.29
CA ALA A 124 4.21 -8.67 4.06
C ALA A 124 4.57 -8.56 5.56
N LEU A 125 5.24 -9.57 6.12
CA LEU A 125 5.65 -9.52 7.52
C LEU A 125 6.73 -8.46 7.77
N PHE A 126 7.82 -8.48 7.00
CA PHE A 126 8.94 -7.55 7.20
C PHE A 126 8.64 -6.15 6.69
N ASN A 127 7.96 -6.00 5.55
CA ASN A 127 7.84 -4.71 4.88
C ASN A 127 6.53 -3.98 5.18
N HIS A 128 5.58 -4.61 5.87
CA HIS A 128 4.33 -3.98 6.28
C HIS A 128 4.06 -4.17 7.77
N ILE A 129 3.89 -5.42 8.25
CA ILE A 129 3.48 -5.66 9.65
C ILE A 129 4.53 -5.19 10.65
N LEU A 130 5.80 -5.56 10.47
CA LEU A 130 6.87 -5.18 11.40
C LEU A 130 6.98 -3.66 11.55
N GLY A 131 6.88 -2.94 10.44
CA GLY A 131 6.95 -1.48 10.41
C GLY A 131 5.66 -0.76 10.80
N SER A 132 4.57 -1.47 11.12
CA SER A 132 3.25 -0.90 11.45
C SER A 132 3.04 -0.59 12.93
N GLN A 133 4.03 -0.88 13.77
CA GLN A 133 4.07 -0.52 15.18
C GLN A 133 5.24 0.41 15.46
N ASP A 134 4.98 1.46 16.23
CA ASP A 134 6.03 2.33 16.77
C ASP A 134 6.89 1.53 17.75
N PRO A 135 8.19 1.33 17.48
CA PRO A 135 9.06 0.60 18.39
C PRO A 135 9.27 1.30 19.74
N ASP A 136 9.06 2.62 19.81
CA ASP A 136 9.29 3.41 21.02
C ASP A 136 8.06 3.44 21.95
N THR A 137 6.86 3.50 21.36
CA THR A 137 5.61 3.67 22.14
C THR A 137 4.69 2.44 22.11
N GLY A 138 4.94 1.48 21.21
CA GLY A 138 4.08 0.30 21.00
C GLY A 138 2.75 0.60 20.30
N ARG A 139 2.49 1.86 19.92
CA ARG A 139 1.28 2.27 19.20
C ARG A 139 1.28 1.73 17.78
N VAL A 140 0.10 1.44 17.24
CA VAL A 140 -0.06 0.83 15.92
C VAL A 140 -0.63 1.81 14.90
N MET A 141 -0.30 1.60 13.63
CA MET A 141 -0.84 2.38 12.53
C MET A 141 -2.23 1.88 12.12
N TYR A 142 -3.00 2.76 11.47
CA TYR A 142 -4.16 2.33 10.68
C TYR A 142 -3.71 2.00 9.25
N TYR A 143 -3.15 3.01 8.58
CA TYR A 143 -2.58 2.92 7.24
C TYR A 143 -1.06 2.87 7.30
N VAL A 144 -0.44 2.14 6.37
CA VAL A 144 1.01 2.14 6.17
C VAL A 144 1.33 2.93 4.89
N PRO A 145 1.42 4.27 4.95
CA PRO A 145 1.41 5.11 3.77
C PRO A 145 2.66 4.92 2.91
N LEU A 146 2.45 4.84 1.58
CA LEU A 146 3.51 4.62 0.59
C LEU A 146 3.76 5.85 -0.31
N ARG A 147 2.88 6.86 -0.25
CA ARG A 147 3.07 8.13 -0.97
C ARG A 147 4.28 8.86 -0.40
N SER A 148 5.13 9.35 -1.30
CA SER A 148 6.36 10.07 -0.97
C SER A 148 6.08 11.31 -0.11
N GLY A 149 6.95 11.56 0.86
CA GLY A 149 6.88 12.72 1.73
C GLY A 149 5.98 12.57 2.94
N LEU A 150 5.25 11.46 3.08
CA LEU A 150 4.43 11.23 4.25
C LEU A 150 5.23 10.70 5.43
N GLU A 151 4.72 10.98 6.62
CA GLU A 151 5.15 10.38 7.86
C GLU A 151 4.13 9.31 8.30
N LYS A 152 4.62 8.26 8.95
CA LYS A 152 3.76 7.25 9.56
C LYS A 152 3.03 7.82 10.77
N THR A 153 1.71 7.65 10.79
CA THR A 153 0.86 8.12 11.88
C THR A 153 0.40 6.97 12.76
N TYR A 154 0.48 7.15 14.08
CA TYR A 154 0.12 6.12 15.07
C TYR A 154 -1.13 6.49 15.83
N GLN A 155 -1.90 5.46 16.15
CA GLN A 155 -3.16 5.56 16.89
C GLN A 155 -2.88 5.76 18.39
N THR A 156 -3.70 6.58 19.05
CA THR A 156 -3.63 6.80 20.50
C THR A 156 -4.27 5.64 21.26
N LEU A 157 -3.74 5.32 22.44
CA LEU A 157 -4.16 4.14 23.19
C LEU A 157 -5.53 4.33 23.89
N ASP A 158 -5.93 5.58 24.11
CA ASP A 158 -7.05 6.00 24.95
C ASP A 158 -8.21 6.64 24.17
N GLU A 159 -7.96 7.13 22.95
CA GLU A 159 -8.97 7.87 22.17
C GLU A 159 -9.30 7.22 20.82
N THR A 160 -8.45 6.31 20.30
CA THR A 160 -8.69 5.64 19.02
C THR A 160 -8.97 4.16 19.17
N PHE A 161 -10.17 3.73 18.76
CA PHE A 161 -10.68 2.36 18.88
C PHE A 161 -11.04 1.77 17.52
N SER A 162 -10.07 1.77 16.60
CA SER A 162 -10.30 1.30 15.23
C SER A 162 -10.16 -0.23 15.08
N CYS A 163 -10.56 -0.75 13.91
CA CYS A 163 -10.28 -2.14 13.51
C CYS A 163 -8.78 -2.47 13.58
N CYS A 164 -7.92 -1.55 13.13
CA CYS A 164 -6.48 -1.73 13.10
C CYS A 164 -5.83 -1.73 14.49
N VAL A 165 -6.43 -1.10 15.50
CA VAL A 165 -6.02 -1.31 16.90
C VAL A 165 -6.30 -2.76 17.31
N GLY A 166 -7.49 -3.27 16.97
CA GLY A 166 -7.87 -4.67 17.18
C GLY A 166 -6.88 -5.67 16.58
N THR A 167 -6.62 -5.58 15.27
CA THR A 167 -5.68 -6.49 14.60
C THR A 167 -4.22 -6.21 14.96
N GLY A 168 -3.87 -4.95 15.26
CA GLY A 168 -2.53 -4.55 15.69
C GLY A 168 -2.11 -5.24 16.99
N MET A 169 -3.03 -5.39 17.94
CA MET A 169 -2.79 -6.20 19.14
C MET A 169 -2.47 -7.67 18.81
N GLU A 170 -3.09 -8.23 17.78
CA GLU A 170 -2.83 -9.61 17.36
C GLU A 170 -1.52 -9.76 16.56
N ASN A 171 -1.21 -8.80 15.68
CA ASN A 171 -0.06 -8.85 14.76
C ASN A 171 1.24 -9.27 15.47
N HIS A 172 1.61 -8.51 16.50
CA HIS A 172 2.94 -8.61 17.11
C HIS A 172 3.06 -9.78 18.11
N THR A 173 1.98 -10.53 18.33
CA THR A 173 1.98 -11.76 19.13
C THR A 173 2.19 -13.02 18.31
N GLN A 174 2.20 -12.92 16.97
CA GLN A 174 2.10 -14.06 16.07
C GLN A 174 3.30 -14.24 15.11
N TYR A 175 4.43 -13.55 15.33
CA TYR A 175 5.63 -13.68 14.47
C TYR A 175 6.11 -15.13 14.31
N GLY A 176 5.94 -15.97 15.33
CA GLY A 176 6.31 -17.39 15.29
C GLY A 176 5.43 -18.29 14.40
N SER A 177 4.23 -17.83 14.03
CA SER A 177 3.16 -18.72 13.53
C SER A 177 3.36 -19.30 12.13
N SER A 178 4.32 -18.78 11.38
CA SER A 178 4.63 -19.22 10.02
C SER A 178 6.14 -19.43 9.79
N ILE A 179 6.94 -19.47 10.86
CA ILE A 179 8.37 -19.79 10.76
C ILE A 179 8.53 -21.24 10.31
N TYR A 180 7.79 -22.15 10.96
CA TYR A 180 7.85 -23.59 10.73
C TYR A 180 6.47 -24.17 10.47
N PHE A 181 6.39 -25.21 9.63
CA PHE A 181 5.20 -26.06 9.51
C PHE A 181 5.61 -27.53 9.62
N GLN A 182 4.89 -28.26 10.45
CA GLN A 182 5.15 -29.67 10.75
C GLN A 182 4.11 -30.54 10.05
N GLY A 183 4.56 -31.57 9.34
CA GLY A 183 3.75 -32.68 8.86
C GLY A 183 4.19 -33.99 9.51
N ASP A 184 3.59 -35.11 9.09
CA ASP A 184 3.88 -36.42 9.69
C ASP A 184 5.37 -36.77 9.58
N ASP A 185 6.01 -36.62 8.42
CA ASP A 185 7.45 -36.86 8.22
C ASP A 185 8.13 -35.69 7.46
N ALA A 186 7.60 -34.48 7.62
CA ALA A 186 8.07 -33.28 6.95
C ALA A 186 8.19 -32.10 7.91
N LEU A 187 9.24 -31.31 7.75
CA LEU A 187 9.39 -30.01 8.42
C LEU A 187 9.70 -28.95 7.36
N TYR A 188 8.80 -27.97 7.22
CA TYR A 188 9.05 -26.79 6.39
C TYR A 188 9.67 -25.70 7.25
N ILE A 189 10.79 -25.15 6.80
CA ILE A 189 11.44 -23.96 7.39
C ILE A 189 11.23 -22.82 6.40
N ASN A 190 10.27 -21.95 6.72
CA ASN A 190 9.78 -20.90 5.81
C ASN A 190 10.44 -19.55 6.07
N LEU A 191 10.53 -19.13 7.33
CA LEU A 191 11.08 -17.82 7.69
C LEU A 191 12.40 -17.97 8.44
N PHE A 192 13.32 -17.05 8.19
CA PHE A 192 14.63 -16.99 8.85
C PHE A 192 14.57 -15.97 9.99
N ILE A 193 13.88 -16.36 11.06
CA ILE A 193 13.72 -15.54 12.27
C ILE A 193 14.37 -16.32 13.43
N ALA A 194 15.13 -15.62 14.27
CA ALA A 194 15.73 -16.25 15.46
C ALA A 194 14.63 -16.80 16.37
N SER A 195 14.63 -18.12 16.58
CA SER A 195 13.53 -18.81 17.25
C SER A 195 13.92 -20.19 17.75
N GLU A 196 13.13 -20.70 18.70
CA GLU A 196 13.16 -22.10 19.10
C GLU A 196 11.83 -22.77 18.75
N LEU A 197 11.88 -23.91 18.06
CA LEU A 197 10.74 -24.80 17.84
C LEU A 197 10.83 -25.98 18.80
N SER A 198 9.79 -26.16 19.63
CA SER A 198 9.57 -27.40 20.38
C SER A 198 8.65 -28.33 19.59
N TRP A 199 9.09 -29.56 19.33
CA TRP A 199 8.30 -30.61 18.67
C TRP A 199 8.31 -31.92 19.48
N PRO A 200 7.55 -31.97 20.61
CA PRO A 200 7.57 -33.11 21.53
C PRO A 200 7.16 -34.44 20.89
N GLU A 201 6.23 -34.43 19.94
CA GLU A 201 5.71 -35.61 19.25
C GLU A 201 6.79 -36.37 18.49
N LYS A 202 7.80 -35.66 17.97
CA LYS A 202 8.99 -36.25 17.33
C LYS A 202 10.21 -36.27 18.26
N GLY A 203 10.13 -35.65 19.44
CA GLY A 203 11.26 -35.50 20.37
C GLY A 203 12.38 -34.63 19.80
N ILE A 204 12.01 -33.56 19.08
CA ILE A 204 12.95 -32.62 18.43
C ILE A 204 12.77 -31.23 19.01
N THR A 205 13.88 -30.55 19.29
CA THR A 205 13.93 -29.09 19.46
C THR A 205 14.83 -28.52 18.37
N LEU A 206 14.38 -27.48 17.67
CA LEU A 206 15.23 -26.74 16.72
C LEU A 206 15.50 -25.34 17.23
N THR A 207 16.76 -24.93 17.22
CA THR A 207 17.15 -23.55 17.51
C THR A 207 17.68 -22.91 16.23
N GLN A 208 17.05 -21.83 15.78
CA GLN A 208 17.50 -21.00 14.67
C GLN A 208 18.20 -19.75 15.21
N GLU A 209 19.49 -19.62 14.91
CA GLU A 209 20.37 -18.52 15.29
C GLU A 209 20.66 -17.69 14.03
N THR A 210 20.21 -16.44 14.01
CA THR A 210 20.42 -15.51 12.89
C THR A 210 20.13 -14.07 13.30
N ARG A 211 20.75 -13.10 12.61
CA ARG A 211 20.34 -11.68 12.58
C ARG A 211 19.63 -11.30 11.28
N TYR A 212 19.20 -12.27 10.49
CA TYR A 212 18.45 -12.01 9.27
C TYR A 212 17.28 -11.03 9.54
N PRO A 213 17.08 -10.01 8.70
CA PRO A 213 17.74 -9.78 7.40
C PRO A 213 19.02 -8.93 7.44
N GLU A 214 19.57 -8.61 8.62
CA GLU A 214 20.82 -7.84 8.76
C GLU A 214 22.06 -8.63 8.34
N GLU A 215 21.93 -9.95 8.27
CA GLU A 215 22.91 -10.85 7.70
C GLU A 215 22.22 -11.83 6.76
N ASP A 216 23.02 -12.46 5.90
CA ASP A 216 22.52 -13.39 4.88
C ASP A 216 22.46 -14.86 5.35
N THR A 217 22.85 -15.14 6.59
CA THR A 217 23.09 -16.48 7.10
C THR A 217 22.15 -16.85 8.24
N SER A 218 21.64 -18.08 8.23
CA SER A 218 20.90 -18.68 9.34
C SER A 218 21.49 -20.04 9.72
N ARG A 219 21.65 -20.28 11.02
CA ARG A 219 22.14 -21.55 11.57
C ARG A 219 21.04 -22.22 12.37
N ILE A 220 20.68 -23.43 11.96
CA ILE A 220 19.60 -24.22 12.54
C ILE A 220 20.22 -25.46 13.19
N ARG A 221 20.12 -25.55 14.52
CA ARG A 221 20.62 -26.66 15.32
C ARG A 221 19.48 -27.60 15.68
N PHE A 222 19.70 -28.89 15.52
CA PHE A 222 18.79 -29.95 15.90
C PHE A 222 19.23 -30.54 17.24
N ALA A 223 18.33 -30.52 18.23
CA ALA A 223 18.43 -31.34 19.42
C ALA A 223 17.39 -32.45 19.32
N CYS A 224 17.82 -33.71 19.36
CA CYS A 224 16.94 -34.86 19.13
C CYS A 224 17.08 -35.86 20.28
N ALA A 225 15.97 -36.22 20.93
CA ALA A 225 15.99 -37.24 21.99
C ALA A 225 16.44 -38.63 21.49
N LYS A 226 16.17 -38.91 20.21
CA LYS A 226 16.61 -40.09 19.46
C LYS A 226 16.71 -39.70 17.97
N PRO A 227 17.48 -40.42 17.14
CA PRO A 227 17.50 -40.16 15.71
C PRO A 227 16.11 -40.21 15.09
N VAL A 228 15.78 -39.23 14.24
CA VAL A 228 14.48 -39.12 13.56
C VAL A 228 14.68 -38.98 12.05
N ARG A 229 14.05 -39.87 11.27
CA ARG A 229 13.96 -39.70 9.82
C ARG A 229 12.83 -38.71 9.51
N LEU A 230 13.15 -37.62 8.82
CA LEU A 230 12.17 -36.69 8.25
C LEU A 230 12.79 -35.89 7.11
N THR A 231 11.96 -35.38 6.21
CA THR A 231 12.39 -34.45 5.16
C THR A 231 12.29 -33.02 5.67
N VAL A 232 13.42 -32.30 5.74
CA VAL A 232 13.40 -30.85 5.95
C VAL A 232 13.27 -30.17 4.59
N TYR A 233 12.20 -29.41 4.40
CA TYR A 233 12.00 -28.53 3.26
C TYR A 233 12.45 -27.13 3.65
N LEU A 234 13.67 -26.78 3.29
CA LEU A 234 14.24 -25.45 3.54
C LEU A 234 13.85 -24.51 2.39
N ARG A 235 13.19 -23.39 2.68
CA ARG A 235 12.79 -22.43 1.63
C ARG A 235 14.03 -21.89 0.92
N TYR A 236 14.03 -21.89 -0.41
CA TYR A 236 14.98 -21.17 -1.23
C TYR A 236 14.27 -19.94 -1.81
N PRO A 237 14.50 -18.73 -1.26
CA PRO A 237 13.73 -17.55 -1.63
C PRO A 237 13.85 -17.17 -3.10
N ALA A 238 12.79 -16.61 -3.68
CA ALA A 238 12.79 -16.21 -5.10
C ALA A 238 13.76 -15.04 -5.38
N TRP A 239 13.94 -14.15 -4.41
CA TRP A 239 14.88 -13.02 -4.52
C TRP A 239 16.35 -13.44 -4.45
N ALA A 240 16.67 -14.65 -3.97
CA ALA A 240 18.05 -15.13 -3.78
C ALA A 240 18.65 -15.67 -5.09
N SER A 241 18.69 -14.84 -6.14
CA SER A 241 19.13 -15.24 -7.49
C SER A 241 20.61 -15.59 -7.59
N ASN A 242 21.43 -15.13 -6.63
CA ASN A 242 22.88 -15.35 -6.62
C ASN A 242 23.32 -16.68 -6.00
N GLY A 243 22.39 -17.60 -5.77
CA GLY A 243 22.69 -18.91 -5.23
C GLY A 243 22.35 -19.05 -3.76
N VAL A 244 22.66 -20.23 -3.23
CA VAL A 244 22.52 -20.58 -1.82
C VAL A 244 23.77 -21.33 -1.36
N GLY A 245 24.35 -20.89 -0.25
CA GLY A 245 25.37 -21.62 0.46
C GLY A 245 24.71 -22.55 1.48
N LEU A 246 24.83 -23.86 1.33
CA LEU A 246 24.28 -24.82 2.29
C LEU A 246 25.39 -25.67 2.90
N LYS A 247 25.43 -25.76 4.22
CA LYS A 247 26.34 -26.63 4.97
C LYS A 247 25.55 -27.48 5.96
N LEU A 248 25.97 -28.73 6.11
CA LEU A 248 25.44 -29.66 7.09
C LEU A 248 26.61 -30.23 7.89
N ASN A 249 26.66 -29.95 9.19
CA ASN A 249 27.80 -30.26 10.06
C ASN A 249 29.12 -29.76 9.43
N GLU A 250 29.13 -28.48 9.02
CA GLU A 250 30.25 -27.80 8.36
C GLU A 250 30.60 -28.29 6.95
N ALA A 251 30.12 -29.46 6.52
CA ALA A 251 30.32 -29.97 5.17
C ALA A 251 29.37 -29.29 4.17
N ALA A 252 29.95 -28.69 3.12
CA ALA A 252 29.20 -28.06 2.05
C ALA A 252 28.30 -29.08 1.31
N LYS A 253 27.10 -28.63 0.93
CA LYS A 253 26.12 -29.39 0.15
C LYS A 253 25.90 -28.72 -1.19
N ILE A 254 25.85 -29.53 -2.24
CA ILE A 254 25.45 -29.08 -3.57
C ILE A 254 23.93 -28.96 -3.57
N VAL A 255 23.44 -27.78 -3.94
CA VAL A 255 22.01 -27.52 -4.08
C VAL A 255 21.68 -27.47 -5.57
N THR A 256 20.74 -28.31 -5.99
CA THR A 256 20.22 -28.37 -7.37
C THR A 256 18.86 -27.70 -7.53
N ALA A 257 18.21 -27.33 -6.42
CA ALA A 257 16.96 -26.58 -6.43
C ALA A 257 17.16 -25.17 -6.98
N ALA A 258 16.11 -24.58 -7.53
CA ALA A 258 16.13 -23.21 -8.07
C ALA A 258 15.61 -22.19 -7.03
N PRO A 259 15.97 -20.90 -7.14
CA PRO A 259 15.30 -19.84 -6.38
C PRO A 259 13.77 -19.90 -6.54
N GLY A 260 13.04 -19.60 -5.48
CA GLY A 260 11.57 -19.68 -5.44
C GLY A 260 11.04 -21.11 -5.31
N SER A 261 11.78 -21.98 -4.60
CA SER A 261 11.41 -23.38 -4.38
C SER A 261 11.77 -23.85 -2.97
N TYR A 262 11.69 -25.16 -2.71
CA TYR A 262 12.21 -25.77 -1.49
C TYR A 262 13.38 -26.68 -1.79
N ILE A 263 14.38 -26.68 -0.91
CA ILE A 263 15.48 -27.63 -0.90
C ILE A 263 15.08 -28.80 0.01
N PRO A 264 14.76 -30.00 -0.54
CA PRO A 264 14.42 -31.15 0.27
C PRO A 264 15.69 -31.80 0.84
N LEU A 265 15.70 -32.02 2.15
CA LEU A 265 16.76 -32.69 2.89
C LEU A 265 16.17 -33.91 3.59
N ASP A 266 16.00 -35.01 2.86
CA ASP A 266 15.51 -36.28 3.38
C ASP A 266 16.64 -37.08 4.04
N ARG A 267 16.69 -37.04 5.38
CA ARG A 267 17.70 -37.75 6.15
C ARG A 267 17.24 -38.13 7.54
N GLU A 268 18.07 -38.94 8.20
CA GLU A 268 17.98 -39.14 9.64
C GLU A 268 18.74 -38.01 10.35
N TRP A 269 18.00 -37.24 11.14
CA TRP A 269 18.49 -36.14 11.96
C TRP A 269 18.83 -36.65 13.35
N LYS A 270 19.95 -36.19 13.90
CA LYS A 270 20.51 -36.60 15.18
C LYS A 270 20.77 -35.39 16.06
N ASP A 271 20.93 -35.66 17.35
CA ASP A 271 21.34 -34.63 18.30
C ASP A 271 22.65 -33.99 17.88
N GLY A 272 22.69 -32.66 17.89
CA GLY A 272 23.85 -31.87 17.50
C GLY A 272 24.03 -31.67 16.00
N ASP A 273 23.14 -32.19 15.14
CA ASP A 273 23.15 -31.84 13.71
C ASP A 273 22.95 -30.32 13.54
N VAL A 274 23.74 -29.71 12.66
CA VAL A 274 23.67 -28.27 12.36
C VAL A 274 23.52 -28.07 10.86
N LEU A 275 22.43 -27.39 10.48
CA LEU A 275 22.18 -26.92 9.14
C LEU A 275 22.48 -25.42 9.08
N SER A 276 23.45 -25.00 8.27
CA SER A 276 23.74 -23.59 8.02
C SER A 276 23.39 -23.25 6.59
N VAL A 277 22.63 -22.18 6.40
CA VAL A 277 22.25 -21.68 5.08
C VAL A 277 22.61 -20.21 4.94
N SER A 278 23.11 -19.80 3.78
CA SER A 278 23.37 -18.41 3.43
C SER A 278 22.77 -18.07 2.06
N TYR A 279 22.13 -16.92 1.96
CA TYR A 279 21.50 -16.40 0.75
C TYR A 279 22.07 -15.03 0.40
N PRO A 280 23.09 -14.93 -0.48
CA PRO A 280 23.71 -13.66 -0.81
C PRO A 280 22.68 -12.63 -1.26
N MET A 281 22.48 -11.59 -0.45
CA MET A 281 21.52 -10.53 -0.73
C MET A 281 22.11 -9.51 -1.71
N THR A 282 21.27 -9.06 -2.65
CA THR A 282 21.61 -8.03 -3.62
C THR A 282 20.60 -6.91 -3.61
N LEU A 283 21.04 -5.73 -4.06
CA LEU A 283 20.14 -4.66 -4.43
C LEU A 283 19.35 -5.07 -5.67
N ARG A 284 18.05 -4.78 -5.65
CA ARG A 284 17.12 -5.05 -6.75
C ARG A 284 16.02 -4.01 -6.76
N THR A 285 15.31 -3.89 -7.88
CA THR A 285 14.17 -2.99 -8.01
C THR A 285 12.88 -3.76 -8.34
N GLU A 286 11.74 -3.22 -7.91
CA GLU A 286 10.41 -3.65 -8.35
C GLU A 286 9.65 -2.44 -8.87
N THR A 287 9.09 -2.50 -10.08
CA THR A 287 8.30 -1.41 -10.68
C THR A 287 6.82 -1.52 -10.32
N MET A 288 6.10 -0.41 -10.37
CA MET A 288 4.64 -0.44 -10.40
C MET A 288 4.15 -1.22 -11.64
N PRO A 289 3.02 -1.95 -11.53
CA PRO A 289 2.46 -2.70 -12.65
C PRO A 289 1.97 -1.81 -13.80
N ASP A 290 1.47 -0.61 -13.49
CA ASP A 290 0.98 0.40 -14.43
C ASP A 290 2.02 1.47 -14.82
N ASN A 291 3.16 1.52 -14.13
CA ASN A 291 4.19 2.52 -14.39
C ASN A 291 5.60 1.95 -14.20
N ALA A 292 6.22 1.49 -15.29
CA ALA A 292 7.58 0.95 -15.30
C ALA A 292 8.67 1.97 -14.91
N ASN A 293 8.35 3.26 -14.88
CA ASN A 293 9.24 4.34 -14.45
C ASN A 293 9.02 4.74 -12.98
N ARG A 294 8.12 4.08 -12.25
CA ARG A 294 7.96 4.25 -10.81
C ARG A 294 8.36 2.95 -10.12
N LEU A 295 9.43 2.97 -9.34
CA LEU A 295 10.05 1.77 -8.77
C LEU A 295 10.36 1.89 -7.29
N ALA A 296 10.52 0.76 -6.62
CA ALA A 296 11.00 0.66 -5.25
C ALA A 296 12.30 -0.15 -5.20
N PHE A 297 13.16 0.15 -4.22
CA PHE A 297 14.41 -0.57 -4.00
C PHE A 297 14.26 -1.63 -2.91
N PHE A 298 14.92 -2.75 -3.10
CA PHE A 298 15.04 -3.81 -2.12
C PHE A 298 16.50 -4.22 -1.93
N TYR A 299 16.84 -4.71 -0.75
CA TYR A 299 18.03 -5.51 -0.49
C TYR A 299 17.60 -6.90 0.00
N GLY A 300 17.74 -7.92 -0.85
CA GLY A 300 17.11 -9.23 -0.60
C GLY A 300 15.58 -9.10 -0.44
N PRO A 301 14.99 -9.52 0.70
CA PRO A 301 13.55 -9.36 0.94
C PRO A 301 13.16 -7.96 1.46
N VAL A 302 14.13 -7.15 1.87
CA VAL A 302 13.89 -5.93 2.65
C VAL A 302 13.63 -4.75 1.72
N LEU A 303 12.46 -4.15 1.84
CA LEU A 303 12.12 -2.91 1.18
C LEU A 303 12.94 -1.76 1.79
N LEU A 304 13.63 -1.02 0.93
CA LEU A 304 14.36 0.18 1.30
C LEU A 304 13.52 1.43 1.07
N SER A 305 13.75 2.44 1.88
CA SER A 305 13.03 3.71 1.84
C SER A 305 14.00 4.87 2.06
N GLY A 306 13.87 5.93 1.26
CA GLY A 306 14.67 7.15 1.40
C GLY A 306 14.20 7.99 2.57
N ALA A 307 15.13 8.52 3.35
CA ALA A 307 14.87 9.42 4.46
C ALA A 307 14.76 10.88 3.97
N LEU A 308 13.63 11.53 4.22
CA LEU A 308 13.39 12.94 3.85
C LEU A 308 13.55 13.91 5.02
N GLY A 309 13.75 13.39 6.24
CA GLY A 309 13.79 14.17 7.47
C GLY A 309 12.39 14.45 8.04
N LYS A 310 12.28 15.42 8.95
CA LYS A 310 11.00 15.78 9.59
C LYS A 310 10.26 16.90 8.89
N GLU A 311 10.99 17.75 8.18
CA GLU A 311 10.45 18.92 7.50
C GLU A 311 9.50 18.51 6.36
N GLU A 312 8.36 19.19 6.29
CA GLU A 312 7.45 19.01 5.18
C GLU A 312 8.08 19.48 3.88
N ARG A 313 7.89 18.68 2.83
CA ARG A 313 8.32 19.02 1.47
C ARG A 313 7.08 19.11 0.61
N ALA A 314 7.00 20.17 -0.20
CA ALA A 314 5.97 20.24 -1.22
C ALA A 314 6.12 19.03 -2.17
N PRO A 315 5.03 18.53 -2.78
CA PRO A 315 5.12 17.50 -3.82
C PRO A 315 6.16 17.84 -4.91
N ALA A 316 6.35 19.14 -5.17
CA ALA A 316 7.38 19.71 -6.01
C ALA A 316 8.81 19.31 -5.71
N ASP A 317 9.13 19.28 -4.44
CA ASP A 317 10.48 19.14 -3.94
C ASP A 317 10.79 17.69 -3.60
N MET A 318 9.88 16.76 -3.97
CA MET A 318 10.08 15.32 -3.79
C MET A 318 11.23 14.85 -4.68
N PRO A 319 12.23 14.16 -4.10
CA PRO A 319 13.34 13.65 -4.89
C PRO A 319 12.92 12.61 -5.92
N VAL A 320 13.50 12.71 -7.10
CA VAL A 320 13.35 11.78 -8.22
C VAL A 320 14.71 11.21 -8.59
N LEU A 321 14.71 10.16 -9.42
CA LEU A 321 15.93 9.55 -9.94
C LEU A 321 16.12 9.93 -11.41
N ILE A 322 17.35 10.29 -11.77
CA ILE A 322 17.76 10.59 -13.14
C ILE A 322 18.89 9.64 -13.51
N ALA A 323 18.59 8.62 -14.33
CA ALA A 323 19.57 7.66 -14.81
C ALA A 323 19.32 7.31 -16.28
N ASN A 324 20.38 7.27 -17.07
CA ASN A 324 20.31 6.97 -18.51
C ASN A 324 20.31 5.46 -18.82
N GLU A 325 20.88 4.64 -17.92
CA GLU A 325 21.09 3.22 -18.14
C GLU A 325 20.66 2.41 -16.91
N LYS A 326 20.13 1.21 -17.15
CA LYS A 326 19.86 0.20 -16.13
C LYS A 326 21.09 -0.69 -15.97
N PRO A 327 21.42 -1.10 -14.73
CA PRO A 327 20.50 -1.22 -13.59
C PRO A 327 20.68 -0.10 -12.55
N VAL A 328 19.60 0.62 -12.23
CA VAL A 328 19.61 1.78 -11.29
C VAL A 328 20.02 1.34 -9.87
N GLU A 329 19.76 0.09 -9.52
CA GLU A 329 20.23 -0.51 -8.27
C GLU A 329 21.77 -0.51 -8.12
N GLN A 330 22.54 -0.40 -9.21
CA GLN A 330 24.00 -0.28 -9.15
C GLN A 330 24.46 1.13 -8.74
N CYS A 331 23.55 2.11 -8.74
CA CYS A 331 23.81 3.48 -8.31
C CYS A 331 23.50 3.70 -6.82
N LEU A 332 23.26 2.62 -6.06
CA LEU A 332 23.12 2.64 -4.61
C LEU A 332 24.40 2.07 -3.98
N GLU A 333 25.10 2.89 -3.22
CA GLU A 333 26.34 2.51 -2.53
C GLU A 333 26.06 2.21 -1.06
N PRO A 334 26.61 1.13 -0.47
CA PRO A 334 26.46 0.86 0.95
C PRO A 334 27.14 1.95 1.78
N VAL A 335 26.48 2.39 2.85
CA VAL A 335 27.04 3.38 3.77
C VAL A 335 28.00 2.68 4.76
N PRO A 336 29.29 3.05 4.82
CA PRO A 336 30.25 2.38 5.69
C PRO A 336 29.86 2.45 7.16
N GLY A 337 29.86 1.30 7.83
CA GLY A 337 29.54 1.20 9.26
C GLY A 337 28.04 1.14 9.58
N GLU A 338 27.17 1.25 8.58
CA GLU A 338 25.72 1.18 8.77
C GLU A 338 25.11 -0.07 8.12
N THR A 339 24.30 -0.82 8.87
CA THR A 339 23.71 -2.08 8.42
C THR A 339 22.42 -1.87 7.66
N LEU A 340 22.34 -2.44 6.44
CA LEU A 340 21.22 -2.28 5.51
C LEU A 340 20.96 -0.82 5.09
N THR A 341 21.98 0.04 5.16
CA THR A 341 21.88 1.44 4.73
C THR A 341 22.65 1.64 3.44
N PHE A 342 22.01 2.31 2.48
CA PHE A 342 22.56 2.63 1.17
C PHE A 342 22.37 4.11 0.86
N ARG A 343 23.10 4.66 -0.10
CA ARG A 343 22.93 6.03 -0.56
C ARG A 343 22.89 6.05 -2.08
N THR A 344 21.99 6.82 -2.66
CA THR A 344 22.03 7.08 -4.11
C THR A 344 23.31 7.87 -4.45
N SER A 345 23.90 7.59 -5.60
CA SER A 345 25.18 8.18 -6.03
C SER A 345 25.02 8.82 -7.40
N GLY A 346 24.86 10.15 -7.43
CA GLY A 346 24.83 10.94 -8.66
C GLY A 346 23.58 10.79 -9.52
N ILE A 347 22.50 10.22 -8.96
CA ILE A 347 21.23 10.01 -9.65
C ILE A 347 20.05 10.72 -8.99
N GLY A 348 20.15 11.12 -7.72
CA GLY A 348 19.09 11.83 -7.03
C GLY A 348 18.99 13.30 -7.47
N TYR A 349 17.77 13.79 -7.68
CA TYR A 349 17.48 15.19 -7.88
C TYR A 349 16.29 15.62 -7.01
N PRO A 350 16.35 16.75 -6.28
CA PRO A 350 17.44 17.73 -6.28
C PRO A 350 18.70 17.27 -5.52
N GLU A 351 18.62 16.15 -4.82
CA GLU A 351 19.68 15.63 -3.97
C GLU A 351 19.68 14.11 -3.94
N ASP A 352 20.85 13.53 -3.65
CA ASP A 352 20.97 12.11 -3.31
C ASP A 352 20.51 11.86 -1.87
N LEU A 353 19.77 10.76 -1.66
CA LEU A 353 19.26 10.38 -0.33
C LEU A 353 19.91 9.11 0.19
N THR A 354 19.92 9.02 1.52
CA THR A 354 20.18 7.77 2.24
C THR A 354 18.89 6.95 2.31
N LEU A 355 19.00 5.66 1.98
CA LEU A 355 17.95 4.66 2.07
C LEU A 355 18.28 3.66 3.16
N SER A 356 17.29 3.29 3.97
CA SER A 356 17.41 2.18 4.92
C SER A 356 16.08 1.41 5.01
N PRO A 357 15.98 0.30 5.77
CA PRO A 357 14.79 -0.53 5.75
C PRO A 357 13.52 0.25 6.10
N PHE A 358 12.47 0.09 5.29
CA PHE A 358 11.21 0.80 5.48
C PHE A 358 10.56 0.50 6.85
N TYR A 359 10.77 -0.70 7.39
CA TYR A 359 10.31 -1.05 8.73
C TYR A 359 11.06 -0.34 9.86
N ARG A 360 12.15 0.39 9.58
CA ARG A 360 12.86 1.26 10.56
C ARG A 360 12.54 2.74 10.36
N MET A 361 11.86 3.12 9.28
CA MET A 361 11.45 4.50 9.04
C MET A 361 10.33 4.86 10.02
N HIS A 362 10.67 5.43 11.17
CA HIS A 362 9.73 5.98 12.14
C HIS A 362 10.09 7.44 12.43
N HIS A 363 9.09 8.24 12.84
CA HIS A 363 9.26 9.64 13.28
C HIS A 363 9.97 10.56 12.27
N GLN A 364 9.79 10.26 10.98
CA GLN A 364 10.34 11.00 9.86
C GLN A 364 9.51 10.74 8.59
N ARG A 365 9.61 11.64 7.63
CA ARG A 365 9.02 11.52 6.30
C ARG A 365 9.90 10.65 5.41
N HIS A 366 9.26 9.93 4.50
CA HIS A 366 9.93 8.90 3.72
C HIS A 366 9.50 8.84 2.25
N ILE A 367 10.31 8.15 1.43
CA ILE A 367 10.01 7.83 0.03
C ILE A 367 10.24 6.35 -0.22
N VAL A 368 9.18 5.64 -0.63
CA VAL A 368 9.23 4.20 -0.99
C VAL A 368 9.33 4.04 -2.50
N TYR A 369 8.45 4.71 -3.24
CA TYR A 369 8.42 4.69 -4.69
C TYR A 369 9.10 5.91 -5.27
N TRP A 370 9.96 5.66 -6.24
CA TRP A 370 10.80 6.64 -6.90
C TRP A 370 10.42 6.76 -8.36
N ASP A 371 10.17 7.99 -8.81
CA ASP A 371 10.03 8.28 -10.23
C ASP A 371 11.42 8.33 -10.88
N LEU A 372 11.58 7.57 -11.96
CA LEU A 372 12.79 7.41 -12.73
C LEU A 372 12.64 8.10 -14.08
N PHE A 373 13.60 8.96 -14.40
CA PHE A 373 13.70 9.65 -15.67
C PHE A 373 15.04 9.36 -16.33
N THR A 374 15.06 9.30 -17.66
CA THR A 374 16.32 9.52 -18.39
C THR A 374 16.70 11.00 -18.33
N ARG A 375 17.97 11.33 -18.60
CA ARG A 375 18.39 12.74 -18.65
C ARG A 375 17.62 13.54 -19.70
N GLU A 376 17.37 12.97 -20.88
CA GLU A 376 16.58 13.61 -21.93
C GLU A 376 15.12 13.87 -21.50
N GLN A 377 14.49 12.86 -20.87
CA GLN A 377 13.14 13.01 -20.32
C GLN A 377 13.12 14.08 -19.23
N TRP A 378 14.13 14.10 -18.37
CA TRP A 378 14.25 15.09 -17.31
C TRP A 378 14.43 16.49 -17.87
N GLU A 379 15.32 16.70 -18.85
CA GLU A 379 15.53 18.01 -19.49
C GLU A 379 14.24 18.56 -20.12
N THR A 380 13.48 17.70 -20.79
CA THR A 380 12.19 18.07 -21.41
C THR A 380 11.11 18.34 -20.36
N ARG A 381 11.02 17.50 -19.32
CA ARG A 381 10.02 17.65 -18.25
C ARG A 381 10.37 18.72 -17.24
N GLN A 382 11.64 19.08 -17.06
CA GLN A 382 12.07 20.00 -16.00
C GLN A 382 11.37 21.37 -16.11
N ALA A 383 11.14 21.86 -17.33
CA ALA A 383 10.42 23.12 -17.52
C ALA A 383 8.92 22.99 -17.17
N ALA A 384 8.26 21.92 -17.64
CA ALA A 384 6.84 21.67 -17.36
C ALA A 384 6.59 21.33 -15.89
N TYR A 385 7.48 20.52 -15.29
CA TYR A 385 7.48 20.16 -13.88
C TYR A 385 7.68 21.42 -13.03
N ARG A 386 8.71 22.24 -13.28
CA ARG A 386 8.89 23.51 -12.53
C ARG A 386 7.68 24.43 -12.66
N ALA A 387 7.08 24.53 -13.84
CA ALA A 387 5.90 25.37 -14.05
C ALA A 387 4.68 24.86 -13.29
N GLU A 388 4.41 23.55 -13.33
CA GLU A 388 3.32 22.94 -12.58
C GLU A 388 3.56 22.97 -11.08
N GLN A 389 4.81 22.78 -10.65
CA GLN A 389 5.18 22.84 -9.25
C GLN A 389 5.09 24.25 -8.67
N GLU A 390 5.50 25.26 -9.42
CA GLU A 390 5.30 26.66 -9.03
C GLU A 390 3.80 27.00 -9.00
N ARG A 391 3.01 26.50 -9.95
CA ARG A 391 1.55 26.67 -9.96
C ARG A 391 0.90 26.06 -8.72
N LEU A 392 1.23 24.81 -8.39
CA LEU A 392 0.71 24.10 -7.22
C LEU A 392 1.16 24.77 -5.92
N ARG A 393 2.44 25.14 -5.81
CA ARG A 393 2.99 25.85 -4.65
C ARG A 393 2.32 27.19 -4.43
N ARG A 394 2.08 27.97 -5.48
CA ARG A 394 1.32 29.23 -5.41
C ARG A 394 -0.12 28.99 -4.99
N LEU A 395 -0.76 27.98 -5.56
CA LEU A 395 -2.14 27.62 -5.22
C LEU A 395 -2.26 27.18 -3.76
N GLU A 396 -1.37 26.32 -3.25
CA GLU A 396 -1.36 25.91 -1.85
C GLU A 396 -1.07 27.07 -0.90
N ALA A 397 -0.05 27.89 -1.20
CA ALA A 397 0.33 29.02 -0.35
C ALA A 397 -0.78 30.06 -0.18
N ARG A 398 -1.68 30.16 -1.16
CA ARG A 398 -2.84 31.07 -1.13
C ARG A 398 -4.15 30.38 -0.75
N THR A 399 -4.18 29.05 -0.61
CA THR A 399 -5.38 28.28 -0.23
C THR A 399 -5.66 28.44 1.26
N LEU A 400 -6.93 28.72 1.58
CA LEU A 400 -7.41 28.84 2.96
C LEU A 400 -8.19 27.60 3.41
N ASP A 401 -8.91 26.96 2.49
CA ASP A 401 -9.68 25.75 2.74
C ASP A 401 -9.72 24.88 1.48
N PHE A 402 -9.75 23.57 1.67
CA PHE A 402 -9.84 22.60 0.59
C PHE A 402 -10.80 21.47 0.95
N LEU A 403 -11.67 21.15 0.00
CA LEU A 403 -12.58 20.02 0.04
C LEU A 403 -12.33 19.12 -1.16
N GLN A 404 -12.26 17.81 -0.90
CA GLN A 404 -12.31 16.75 -1.91
C GLN A 404 -13.76 16.23 -2.04
N PRO A 405 -14.52 16.60 -3.09
CA PRO A 405 -15.90 16.16 -3.26
C PRO A 405 -15.98 14.65 -3.54
N GLY A 406 -17.02 14.00 -3.05
CA GLY A 406 -17.26 12.56 -3.19
C GLY A 406 -16.62 11.69 -2.10
N GLU A 407 -15.85 12.26 -1.19
CA GLU A 407 -15.31 11.56 -0.01
C GLU A 407 -16.16 11.80 1.23
N MET A 408 -16.47 10.73 1.97
CA MET A 408 -17.43 10.80 3.08
C MET A 408 -16.99 11.73 4.21
N GLN A 409 -15.71 11.71 4.59
CA GLN A 409 -15.22 12.50 5.72
C GLN A 409 -15.07 13.99 5.36
N PRO A 410 -14.38 14.39 4.26
CA PRO A 410 -14.33 15.78 3.85
C PRO A 410 -15.71 16.42 3.64
N GLU A 411 -16.66 15.69 3.06
CA GLU A 411 -18.03 16.20 2.88
C GLU A 411 -18.77 16.42 4.20
N ARG A 412 -18.55 15.56 5.20
CA ARG A 412 -19.08 15.78 6.55
C ARG A 412 -18.46 16.99 7.22
N ASP A 413 -17.15 17.15 7.11
CA ASP A 413 -16.42 18.27 7.72
C ASP A 413 -16.84 19.63 7.12
N HIS A 414 -17.35 19.62 5.89
CA HIS A 414 -17.85 20.80 5.17
C HIS A 414 -19.39 20.86 5.09
N ASN A 415 -20.11 20.17 5.98
CA ASN A 415 -21.59 20.20 6.08
C ASN A 415 -22.31 20.00 4.72
N PHE A 416 -21.95 18.94 4.01
CA PHE A 416 -22.56 18.63 2.72
C PHE A 416 -24.09 18.54 2.78
N GLU A 417 -24.73 19.19 1.82
CA GLU A 417 -26.17 19.07 1.53
C GLU A 417 -26.38 18.95 0.02
N GLY A 418 -27.43 18.26 -0.42
CA GLY A 418 -27.77 18.23 -1.84
C GLY A 418 -29.09 17.54 -2.16
N VAL A 419 -29.61 17.86 -3.35
CA VAL A 419 -30.81 17.29 -3.94
C VAL A 419 -30.46 16.78 -5.34
N ASN A 420 -30.87 15.56 -5.66
CA ASN A 420 -30.51 14.86 -6.90
C ASN A 420 -29.00 14.81 -7.17
N SER A 421 -28.20 14.78 -6.09
CA SER A 421 -26.75 14.75 -6.16
C SER A 421 -26.21 13.32 -6.12
N ARG A 422 -25.17 13.05 -6.90
CA ARG A 422 -24.46 11.77 -6.94
C ARG A 422 -22.96 12.02 -6.81
N ASN A 423 -22.23 10.99 -6.43
CA ASN A 423 -20.78 11.00 -6.45
C ASN A 423 -20.24 9.78 -7.19
N GLY A 424 -18.96 9.84 -7.54
CA GLY A 424 -18.25 8.77 -8.23
C GLY A 424 -16.76 8.98 -8.19
N ALA A 425 -16.03 8.24 -9.03
CA ALA A 425 -14.60 8.42 -9.23
C ALA A 425 -14.29 8.43 -10.73
N HIS A 426 -13.28 9.19 -11.14
CA HIS A 426 -12.70 9.14 -12.48
C HIS A 426 -11.20 9.42 -12.36
N LEU A 427 -10.36 8.57 -12.96
CA LEU A 427 -8.90 8.61 -12.83
C LEU A 427 -8.45 8.81 -11.38
N ASP A 428 -8.98 7.96 -10.49
CA ASP A 428 -8.74 7.95 -9.04
C ASP A 428 -9.10 9.22 -8.26
N ARG A 429 -9.71 10.23 -8.90
CA ARG A 429 -10.24 11.41 -8.22
C ARG A 429 -11.74 11.27 -8.00
N LYS A 430 -12.16 11.45 -6.76
CA LYS A 430 -13.58 11.49 -6.39
C LYS A 430 -14.22 12.76 -6.94
N TRP A 431 -15.48 12.64 -7.33
CA TRP A 431 -16.26 13.76 -7.84
C TRP A 431 -17.67 13.77 -7.32
N ARG A 432 -18.31 14.94 -7.41
CA ARG A 432 -19.75 15.12 -7.15
C ARG A 432 -20.44 15.86 -8.29
N ASP A 433 -21.66 15.42 -8.61
CA ASP A 433 -22.58 16.11 -9.52
C ASP A 433 -24.00 16.23 -8.92
N ALA A 434 -24.87 16.97 -9.59
CA ALA A 434 -26.31 16.89 -9.41
C ALA A 434 -27.04 17.02 -10.75
N ALA A 435 -28.13 16.28 -10.92
CA ALA A 435 -28.85 16.19 -12.18
C ALA A 435 -30.23 16.86 -12.14
N ASP A 436 -30.69 17.25 -13.33
CA ASP A 436 -32.04 17.74 -13.63
C ASP A 436 -32.54 18.86 -12.71
N GLY A 437 -31.80 19.97 -12.69
CA GLY A 437 -32.11 21.10 -11.79
C GLY A 437 -31.80 20.83 -10.31
N GLY A 438 -31.15 19.71 -9.99
CA GLY A 438 -30.61 19.42 -8.66
C GLY A 438 -29.46 20.35 -8.26
N TRP A 439 -29.05 20.24 -7.00
CA TRP A 439 -27.96 21.05 -6.46
C TRP A 439 -27.20 20.32 -5.34
N PHE A 440 -26.00 20.81 -5.05
CA PHE A 440 -25.27 20.44 -3.85
C PHE A 440 -24.49 21.62 -3.29
N ALA A 441 -24.22 21.61 -1.99
CA ALA A 441 -23.57 22.70 -1.29
C ALA A 441 -22.63 22.24 -0.18
N PHE A 442 -21.66 23.10 0.13
CA PHE A 442 -20.66 22.92 1.17
C PHE A 442 -20.43 24.23 1.92
N THR A 443 -19.98 24.13 3.17
CA THR A 443 -19.49 25.25 3.97
C THR A 443 -17.97 25.34 3.82
N MET A 444 -17.47 26.44 3.28
CA MET A 444 -16.04 26.66 3.05
C MET A 444 -15.53 27.83 3.89
N LYS A 445 -14.33 27.75 4.46
CA LYS A 445 -13.70 28.87 5.19
C LYS A 445 -13.29 29.98 4.22
N VAL A 446 -13.42 31.22 4.66
CA VAL A 446 -13.01 32.42 3.92
C VAL A 446 -12.33 33.41 4.85
N SER A 447 -11.59 34.37 4.29
CA SER A 447 -11.05 35.50 5.02
C SER A 447 -11.94 36.72 4.78
N SER A 448 -12.28 37.43 5.85
CA SER A 448 -13.09 38.65 5.81
C SER A 448 -12.31 39.90 5.41
N ASP A 449 -10.99 39.83 5.51
CA ASP A 449 -10.03 40.92 5.37
C ASP A 449 -9.22 40.85 4.06
N LYS A 450 -9.30 39.74 3.33
CA LYS A 450 -8.61 39.52 2.06
C LYS A 450 -9.60 39.32 0.91
N PRO A 451 -9.24 39.69 -0.32
CA PRO A 451 -9.99 39.25 -1.49
C PRO A 451 -9.96 37.72 -1.56
N MET A 452 -11.06 37.12 -2.00
CA MET A 452 -11.23 35.68 -2.07
C MET A 452 -11.66 35.25 -3.47
N GLU A 453 -11.24 34.06 -3.86
CA GLU A 453 -11.74 33.34 -5.02
C GLU A 453 -12.08 31.89 -4.65
N LEU A 454 -12.92 31.29 -5.49
CA LEU A 454 -13.24 29.88 -5.45
C LEU A 454 -12.49 29.19 -6.60
N VAL A 455 -11.62 28.22 -6.30
CA VAL A 455 -10.95 27.41 -7.31
C VAL A 455 -11.64 26.05 -7.38
N VAL A 456 -12.21 25.73 -8.53
CA VAL A 456 -12.93 24.47 -8.76
C VAL A 456 -12.19 23.63 -9.79
N THR A 457 -11.90 22.38 -9.45
CA THR A 457 -11.27 21.42 -10.36
C THR A 457 -12.33 20.64 -11.14
N TYR A 458 -12.22 20.60 -12.46
CA TYR A 458 -13.10 19.86 -13.38
C TYR A 458 -12.32 18.80 -14.17
N TRP A 459 -13.03 17.85 -14.75
CA TRP A 459 -12.50 16.97 -15.79
C TRP A 459 -12.73 17.59 -17.16
N GLY A 460 -11.67 17.85 -17.91
CA GLY A 460 -11.77 18.62 -19.14
C GLY A 460 -12.33 17.86 -20.34
N SER A 461 -12.64 16.57 -20.22
CA SER A 461 -13.47 15.84 -21.20
C SER A 461 -14.95 15.72 -20.81
N ASP A 462 -15.39 16.36 -19.73
CA ASP A 462 -16.83 16.45 -19.43
C ASP A 462 -17.55 17.27 -20.51
N ALA A 463 -18.61 16.67 -21.07
CA ALA A 463 -19.47 17.27 -22.08
C ALA A 463 -20.94 16.85 -21.85
N GLY A 464 -21.87 17.46 -22.61
CA GLY A 464 -23.30 17.21 -22.50
C GLY A 464 -24.06 18.36 -21.82
N PRO A 465 -25.27 18.13 -21.26
CA PRO A 465 -26.08 19.19 -20.67
C PRO A 465 -25.57 19.58 -19.27
N ARG A 466 -24.34 20.09 -19.19
CA ARG A 466 -23.65 20.47 -17.94
C ARG A 466 -23.53 21.98 -17.84
N THR A 467 -24.68 22.65 -17.69
CA THR A 467 -24.76 24.10 -17.41
C THR A 467 -25.35 24.33 -16.02
N PHE A 468 -24.64 25.08 -15.19
CA PHE A 468 -24.99 25.30 -13.79
C PHE A 468 -24.47 26.64 -13.25
N ASP A 469 -25.16 27.14 -12.23
CA ASP A 469 -24.75 28.33 -11.49
C ASP A 469 -23.90 27.93 -10.26
N ILE A 470 -22.92 28.77 -9.96
CA ILE A 470 -22.11 28.73 -8.75
C ILE A 470 -22.56 29.89 -7.88
N LEU A 471 -23.01 29.57 -6.67
CA LEU A 471 -23.54 30.54 -5.71
C LEU A 471 -22.70 30.56 -4.45
N VAL A 472 -22.54 31.76 -3.88
CA VAL A 472 -21.98 31.97 -2.54
C VAL A 472 -23.05 32.66 -1.70
N ASP A 473 -23.47 32.01 -0.62
CA ASP A 473 -24.58 32.42 0.25
C ASP A 473 -25.84 32.80 -0.55
N GLY A 474 -26.18 31.98 -1.55
CA GLY A 474 -27.35 32.17 -2.41
C GLY A 474 -27.21 33.27 -3.48
N THR A 475 -26.07 33.96 -3.56
CA THR A 475 -25.77 34.92 -4.63
C THR A 475 -25.00 34.23 -5.75
N VAL A 476 -25.53 34.26 -6.98
CA VAL A 476 -24.81 33.73 -8.16
C VAL A 476 -23.54 34.57 -8.40
N ILE A 477 -22.39 33.90 -8.43
CA ILE A 477 -21.10 34.50 -8.73
C ILE A 477 -20.60 34.15 -10.14
N ALA A 478 -21.05 33.02 -10.69
CA ALA A 478 -20.70 32.56 -12.04
C ALA A 478 -21.72 31.54 -12.56
N THR A 479 -21.78 31.40 -13.88
CA THR A 479 -22.43 30.27 -14.57
C THR A 479 -21.35 29.52 -15.34
N GLN A 480 -21.27 28.20 -15.15
CA GLN A 480 -20.28 27.34 -15.80
C GLN A 480 -20.97 26.42 -16.81
N GLN A 481 -20.31 26.20 -17.95
CA GLN A 481 -20.66 25.18 -18.92
C GLN A 481 -19.46 24.25 -19.12
N LEU A 482 -19.68 22.93 -19.05
CA LEU A 482 -18.65 21.93 -19.37
C LEU A 482 -18.96 21.32 -20.74
N ASP A 483 -18.16 21.69 -21.74
CA ASP A 483 -18.26 21.19 -23.12
C ASP A 483 -16.86 20.83 -23.66
N ASN A 484 -16.26 19.79 -23.08
CA ASN A 484 -14.94 19.27 -23.43
C ASN A 484 -13.81 20.35 -23.45
N PRO A 485 -13.68 21.17 -22.39
CA PRO A 485 -12.81 22.36 -22.41
C PRO A 485 -11.30 22.06 -22.39
N SER A 486 -10.89 20.89 -21.90
CA SER A 486 -9.48 20.49 -21.77
C SER A 486 -9.34 18.96 -21.86
N PRO A 487 -9.48 18.38 -23.07
CA PRO A 487 -9.63 16.94 -23.21
C PRO A 487 -8.48 16.16 -22.56
N GLY A 488 -8.81 15.14 -21.77
CA GLY A 488 -7.82 14.26 -21.13
C GLY A 488 -7.10 14.84 -19.92
N ASN A 489 -7.42 16.05 -19.45
CA ASN A 489 -6.76 16.68 -18.32
C ASN A 489 -7.75 17.17 -17.26
N PHE A 490 -7.31 17.16 -16.00
CA PHE A 490 -7.97 17.97 -14.97
C PHE A 490 -7.64 19.45 -15.17
N TRP A 491 -8.60 20.30 -14.87
CA TRP A 491 -8.48 21.74 -15.11
C TRP A 491 -9.13 22.53 -13.98
N ASP A 492 -8.37 23.47 -13.42
CA ASP A 492 -8.83 24.37 -12.37
C ASP A 492 -9.39 25.66 -12.97
N VAL A 493 -10.54 26.12 -12.47
CA VAL A 493 -11.13 27.42 -12.80
C VAL A 493 -11.27 28.25 -11.54
N ALA A 494 -10.75 29.48 -11.58
CA ALA A 494 -10.89 30.46 -10.51
C ALA A 494 -12.11 31.36 -10.76
N TYR A 495 -12.98 31.46 -9.76
CA TYR A 495 -14.14 32.36 -9.75
C TYR A 495 -13.96 33.42 -8.66
N PRO A 496 -13.87 34.71 -9.00
CA PRO A 496 -13.79 35.77 -8.00
C PRO A 496 -15.01 35.77 -7.08
N VAL A 497 -14.80 35.80 -5.77
CA VAL A 497 -15.88 35.96 -4.79
C VAL A 497 -16.02 37.45 -4.45
N PRO A 498 -17.16 38.10 -4.74
CA PRO A 498 -17.36 39.51 -4.42
C PRO A 498 -17.09 39.80 -2.93
N PRO A 499 -16.29 40.82 -2.56
CA PRO A 499 -15.90 41.08 -1.17
C PRO A 499 -17.08 41.25 -0.20
N LYS A 500 -18.21 41.79 -0.69
CA LYS A 500 -19.46 41.92 0.08
C LYS A 500 -20.01 40.57 0.59
N LEU A 501 -19.63 39.46 -0.02
CA LEU A 501 -20.08 38.12 0.38
C LEU A 501 -19.21 37.51 1.47
N THR A 502 -17.94 37.93 1.61
CA THR A 502 -17.00 37.44 2.63
C THR A 502 -16.77 38.43 3.78
N GLN A 503 -17.15 39.69 3.62
CA GLN A 503 -16.97 40.72 4.64
C GLN A 503 -17.62 40.33 5.98
N GLY A 504 -16.82 40.33 7.04
CA GLY A 504 -17.23 39.96 8.40
C GLY A 504 -17.52 38.47 8.61
N LYS A 505 -17.15 37.59 7.67
CA LYS A 505 -17.38 36.15 7.76
C LYS A 505 -16.06 35.36 7.74
N ASP A 506 -16.06 34.25 8.46
CA ASP A 506 -14.99 33.24 8.46
C ASP A 506 -15.36 31.99 7.64
N LYS A 507 -16.64 31.85 7.26
CA LYS A 507 -17.18 30.77 6.42
C LYS A 507 -18.29 31.28 5.50
N VAL A 508 -18.45 30.64 4.35
CA VAL A 508 -19.55 30.85 3.40
C VAL A 508 -20.10 29.53 2.90
N ARG A 509 -21.36 29.53 2.48
CA ARG A 509 -21.97 28.39 1.80
C ARG A 509 -21.76 28.50 0.29
N VAL A 510 -21.06 27.55 -0.29
CA VAL A 510 -20.86 27.42 -1.74
C VAL A 510 -21.84 26.40 -2.28
N THR A 511 -22.66 26.79 -3.27
CA THR A 511 -23.69 25.93 -3.89
C THR A 511 -23.46 25.82 -5.40
N PHE A 512 -23.60 24.62 -5.93
CA PHE A 512 -23.60 24.34 -7.36
C PHE A 512 -25.02 23.92 -7.76
N GLN A 513 -25.67 24.71 -8.60
CA GLN A 513 -27.08 24.59 -8.93
C GLN A 513 -27.26 24.35 -10.43
N ALA A 514 -27.75 23.16 -10.80
CA ALA A 514 -28.01 22.84 -12.19
C ALA A 514 -29.14 23.71 -12.72
N HIS A 515 -29.04 24.13 -13.99
CA HIS A 515 -30.20 24.67 -14.69
C HIS A 515 -31.22 23.54 -14.94
N PRO A 516 -32.53 23.85 -15.12
CA PRO A 516 -33.53 22.84 -15.46
C PRO A 516 -33.10 22.01 -16.70
N GLY A 517 -33.24 20.68 -16.63
CA GLY A 517 -32.80 19.76 -17.69
C GLY A 517 -31.28 19.62 -17.85
N ASN A 518 -30.47 20.29 -17.00
CA ASN A 518 -29.01 20.22 -17.00
C ASN A 518 -28.47 19.58 -15.73
N MET A 519 -27.15 19.44 -15.67
CA MET A 519 -26.39 18.90 -14.54
C MET A 519 -25.38 19.92 -14.01
N ALA A 520 -25.16 19.93 -12.70
CA ALA A 520 -24.11 20.67 -12.02
C ALA A 520 -22.91 19.76 -11.69
N GLY A 521 -21.68 20.21 -11.93
CA GLY A 521 -20.48 19.35 -11.85
C GLY A 521 -20.25 18.53 -13.13
N GLY A 522 -19.35 17.54 -13.19
CA GLY A 522 -18.63 16.90 -12.09
C GLY A 522 -17.49 17.74 -11.53
N ILE A 523 -17.55 18.03 -10.23
CA ILE A 523 -16.46 18.73 -9.53
C ILE A 523 -15.53 17.73 -8.85
N PHE A 524 -14.22 17.92 -9.01
CA PHE A 524 -13.16 17.02 -8.54
C PHE A 524 -12.30 17.62 -7.44
N GLY A 525 -12.54 18.88 -7.07
CA GLY A 525 -11.80 19.60 -6.04
C GLY A 525 -12.41 20.98 -5.85
N LEU A 526 -12.43 21.47 -4.61
CA LEU A 526 -12.97 22.78 -4.27
C LEU A 526 -12.07 23.47 -3.27
N ARG A 527 -11.58 24.67 -3.60
CA ARG A 527 -10.74 25.50 -2.72
C ARG A 527 -11.30 26.90 -2.58
N THR A 528 -11.13 27.47 -1.40
CA THR A 528 -11.13 28.93 -1.23
C THR A 528 -9.70 29.42 -1.15
N ALA A 529 -9.37 30.47 -1.89
CA ALA A 529 -8.00 30.94 -2.01
C ALA A 529 -7.95 32.47 -2.13
N VAL A 530 -6.81 33.08 -1.79
CA VAL A 530 -6.54 34.49 -2.09
C VAL A 530 -6.17 34.60 -3.58
N PRO A 531 -6.74 35.54 -4.35
CA PRO A 531 -6.39 35.74 -5.76
C PRO A 531 -4.89 35.94 -6.02
N GLU A 532 -4.43 35.53 -7.20
CA GLU A 532 -3.03 35.70 -7.66
C GLU A 532 -2.63 37.16 -7.88
#